data_AF-A0A2C6CJA3-F1
#
_entry.id   AF-A0A2C6CJA3-F1
#
_cell.length_a   1.000
_cell.length_b   1.000
_cell.length_c   1.000
_cell.angle_alpha   90.00
_cell.angle_beta   90.00
_cell.angle_gamma   90.00
#
_symmetry.space_group_name_H-M   'P 1'
#
loop_
_entity.id
_entity.type
_entity.pdbx_description
1 polymer ?
#
loop_
_entity_poly.entity_id
_entity_poly.type
_entity_poly.pdbx_seq_one_letter_code
_entity_poly.pdbx_strand_id
1 'polypeptide(L)'
;MKIKDILKENNVKLIELSNTLSISRPTLNSYIDEFEREGKISNKEYESFFKKILKKTYTTREELFGDINEFKEFLINKKYGDFLPENLNLLQSIYNKIYNDMKGKNKVIAIYKFIDSAINNYEEDKVLSGYINYILYLNGLKDIKEMKAQEKALVSKLFPIMKKYEESGLKVDSLGLKEFYTRADEIKQNREKRYQKFEKALKEKLMKELSLKDELNKEDLKRILNNLDLKKI
;
A
#
# COMPACT_ATOMS: atom_id res chain seq x y z
N MET A 1 30.07 -3.73 24.23
CA MET A 1 29.12 -4.78 23.78
C MET A 1 28.47 -4.30 22.51
N LYS A 2 28.36 -5.12 21.46
CA LYS A 2 27.69 -4.73 20.21
C LYS A 2 26.22 -5.17 20.23
N ILE A 3 25.37 -4.58 19.38
CA ILE A 3 23.96 -4.96 19.27
C ILE A 3 23.85 -6.40 18.78
N LYS A 4 24.67 -6.76 17.78
CA LYS A 4 24.72 -8.14 17.25
C LYS A 4 25.08 -9.16 18.32
N ASP A 5 25.92 -8.80 19.29
CA ASP A 5 26.31 -9.67 20.39
C ASP A 5 25.13 -9.90 21.34
N ILE A 6 24.44 -8.82 21.76
CA ILE A 6 23.23 -8.90 22.61
C ILE A 6 22.17 -9.82 21.99
N LEU A 7 21.89 -9.64 20.69
CA LEU A 7 20.91 -10.46 19.98
C LEU A 7 21.33 -11.94 19.96
N LYS A 8 22.61 -12.21 19.72
CA LYS A 8 23.15 -13.58 19.64
C LYS A 8 23.13 -14.27 21.00
N GLU A 9 23.54 -13.58 22.07
CA GLU A 9 23.54 -14.09 23.44
C GLU A 9 22.14 -14.45 23.92
N ASN A 10 21.12 -13.72 23.46
CA ASN A 10 19.72 -13.94 23.81
C ASN A 10 18.95 -14.79 22.78
N ASN A 11 19.65 -15.47 21.85
CA ASN A 11 19.08 -16.33 20.81
C ASN A 11 17.98 -15.64 19.95
N VAL A 12 18.17 -14.35 19.65
CA VAL A 12 17.28 -13.56 18.78
C VAL A 12 17.92 -13.43 17.40
N LYS A 13 17.26 -13.94 16.37
CA LYS A 13 17.79 -13.86 15.00
C LYS A 13 17.48 -12.48 14.40
N LEU A 14 18.38 -11.98 13.55
CA LEU A 14 18.16 -10.71 12.85
C LEU A 14 16.89 -10.70 11.99
N ILE A 15 16.56 -11.86 11.38
CA ILE A 15 15.32 -12.01 10.61
C ILE A 15 14.07 -11.92 11.49
N GLU A 16 14.16 -12.43 12.72
CA GLU A 16 13.07 -12.38 13.70
C GLU A 16 12.84 -10.94 14.13
N LEU A 17 13.91 -10.22 14.49
CA LEU A 17 13.85 -8.80 14.84
C LEU A 17 13.31 -7.94 13.68
N SER A 18 13.77 -8.17 12.45
CA SER A 18 13.29 -7.42 11.28
C SER A 18 11.80 -7.64 11.02
N ASN A 19 11.33 -8.88 11.20
CA ASN A 19 9.92 -9.21 11.07
C ASN A 19 9.09 -8.55 12.17
N THR A 20 9.53 -8.63 13.43
CA THR A 20 8.83 -8.03 14.57
C THR A 20 8.69 -6.51 14.41
N LEU A 21 9.75 -5.83 13.98
CA LEU A 21 9.76 -4.38 13.76
C LEU A 21 9.17 -3.97 12.40
N SER A 22 8.72 -4.92 11.58
CA SER A 22 8.15 -4.67 10.25
C SER A 22 9.05 -3.81 9.33
N ILE A 23 10.36 -4.06 9.36
CA ILE A 23 11.33 -3.42 8.47
C ILE A 23 12.13 -4.46 7.70
N SER A 24 12.71 -4.05 6.56
CA SER A 24 13.51 -4.97 5.76
C SER A 24 14.79 -5.37 6.52
N ARG A 25 15.20 -6.64 6.38
CA ARG A 25 16.46 -7.13 6.96
C ARG A 25 17.69 -6.30 6.51
N PRO A 26 17.84 -5.92 5.22
CA PRO A 26 18.92 -5.02 4.80
C PRO A 26 18.90 -3.67 5.53
N THR A 27 17.71 -3.06 5.70
CA THR A 27 17.58 -1.80 6.42
C THR A 27 17.97 -1.95 7.89
N LEU A 28 17.48 -2.98 8.57
CA LEU A 28 17.82 -3.24 9.97
C LEU A 28 19.34 -3.45 10.13
N ASN A 29 19.94 -4.24 9.23
CA ASN A 29 21.38 -4.49 9.27
C ASN A 29 22.18 -3.19 9.05
N SER A 30 21.76 -2.35 8.09
CA SER A 30 22.39 -1.04 7.86
C SER A 30 22.32 -0.14 9.09
N TYR A 31 21.18 -0.09 9.78
CA TYR A 31 21.04 0.70 11.00
C TYR A 31 21.92 0.19 12.14
N ILE A 32 22.03 -1.13 12.30
CA ILE A 32 22.92 -1.72 13.31
C ILE A 32 24.39 -1.40 12.98
N ASP A 33 24.80 -1.58 11.72
CA ASP A 33 26.18 -1.36 11.28
C ASP A 33 26.59 0.13 11.42
N GLU A 34 25.72 1.06 11.02
CA GLU A 34 25.93 2.51 11.19
C GLU A 34 26.05 2.87 12.69
N PHE A 35 25.14 2.34 13.51
CA PHE A 35 25.13 2.60 14.95
C PHE A 35 26.36 2.04 15.67
N GLU A 36 26.77 0.81 15.36
CA GLU A 36 27.95 0.17 15.96
C GLU A 36 29.26 0.86 15.54
N ARG A 37 29.29 1.51 14.37
CA ARG A 37 30.44 2.27 13.87
C ARG A 37 30.50 3.69 14.45
N GLU A 38 29.38 4.39 14.50
CA GLU A 38 29.34 5.85 14.74
C GLU A 38 28.70 6.23 16.08
N GLY A 39 28.06 5.28 16.78
CA GLY A 39 27.32 5.53 18.02
C GLY A 39 26.01 6.32 17.84
N LYS A 40 25.65 6.64 16.60
CA LYS A 40 24.46 7.40 16.21
C LYS A 40 23.97 6.93 14.85
N ILE A 41 22.68 7.14 14.57
CA ILE A 41 22.10 6.91 13.25
C ILE A 41 21.10 8.00 12.90
N SER A 42 20.83 8.18 11.62
CA SER A 42 19.83 9.17 11.15
C SER A 42 18.43 8.94 11.74
N ASN A 43 18.05 7.68 11.96
CA ASN A 43 16.75 7.30 12.53
C ASN A 43 16.80 7.37 14.07
N LYS A 44 16.26 8.45 14.65
CA LYS A 44 16.35 8.73 16.09
C LYS A 44 15.59 7.76 16.97
N GLU A 45 14.52 7.16 16.47
CA GLU A 45 13.75 6.13 17.18
C GLU A 45 14.60 4.87 17.38
N TYR A 46 15.22 4.39 16.29
CA TYR A 46 16.10 3.23 16.33
C TYR A 46 17.40 3.53 17.10
N GLU A 47 17.93 4.75 17.01
CA GLU A 47 19.09 5.18 17.80
C GLU A 47 18.78 5.09 19.31
N SER A 48 17.61 5.59 19.73
CA SER A 48 17.15 5.53 21.11
C SER A 48 16.96 4.09 21.59
N PHE A 49 16.32 3.26 20.77
CA PHE A 49 16.13 1.84 21.05
C PHE A 49 17.47 1.10 21.21
N PHE A 50 18.42 1.29 20.29
CA PHE A 50 19.75 0.67 20.40
C PHE A 50 20.53 1.15 21.63
N LYS A 51 20.43 2.43 21.97
CA LYS A 51 20.98 2.97 23.23
C LYS A 51 20.34 2.34 24.47
N LYS A 52 19.02 2.10 24.45
CA LYS A 52 18.29 1.45 25.55
C LYS A 52 18.81 0.02 25.76
N ILE A 53 18.85 -0.78 24.70
CA ILE A 53 19.24 -2.19 24.83
C ILE A 53 20.74 -2.37 25.14
N LEU A 54 21.63 -1.45 24.71
CA LEU A 54 23.05 -1.48 25.10
C LEU A 54 23.30 -1.24 26.59
N LYS A 55 22.42 -0.48 27.26
CA LYS A 55 22.59 -0.09 28.67
C LYS A 55 22.03 -1.13 29.64
N LYS A 56 21.33 -2.14 29.14
CA LYS A 56 20.63 -3.14 29.95
C LYS A 56 21.31 -4.50 29.78
N THR A 57 21.52 -5.19 30.90
CA THR A 57 21.92 -6.59 30.88
C THR A 57 20.67 -7.44 30.83
N TYR A 58 20.55 -8.26 29.78
CA TYR A 58 19.43 -9.18 29.62
C TYR A 58 19.80 -10.54 30.22
N THR A 59 18.96 -11.05 31.10
CA THR A 59 19.16 -12.37 31.72
C THR A 59 18.34 -13.45 31.04
N THR A 60 17.26 -13.05 30.35
CA THR A 60 16.37 -13.94 29.61
C THR A 60 16.03 -13.36 28.24
N ARG A 61 15.68 -14.26 27.31
CA ARG A 61 15.19 -13.87 25.97
C ARG A 61 13.93 -13.03 26.07
N GLU A 62 13.04 -13.35 27.02
CA GLU A 62 11.76 -12.71 27.25
C GLU A 62 11.91 -11.24 27.64
N GLU A 63 12.93 -10.89 28.44
CA GLU A 63 13.22 -9.49 28.80
C GLU A 63 13.59 -8.65 27.58
N LEU A 64 14.42 -9.19 26.69
CA LEU A 64 14.80 -8.52 25.44
C LEU A 64 13.59 -8.40 24.50
N PHE A 65 12.77 -9.44 24.42
CA PHE A 65 11.53 -9.40 23.65
C PHE A 65 10.52 -8.39 24.20
N GLY A 66 10.46 -8.21 25.52
CA GLY A 66 9.66 -7.16 26.15
C GLY A 66 10.03 -5.78 25.63
N ASP A 67 11.33 -5.44 25.63
CA ASP A 67 11.81 -4.15 25.12
C ASP A 67 11.62 -4.00 23.59
N ILE A 68 11.78 -5.08 22.82
CA ILE A 68 11.51 -5.09 21.37
C ILE A 68 10.02 -4.83 21.10
N ASN A 69 9.13 -5.47 21.85
CA ASN A 69 7.68 -5.31 21.68
C ASN A 69 7.22 -3.91 22.12
N GLU A 70 7.74 -3.38 23.23
CA GLU A 70 7.49 -2.00 23.64
C GLU A 70 7.91 -1.01 22.54
N PHE A 71 9.09 -1.23 21.93
CA PHE A 71 9.55 -0.40 20.82
C PHE A 71 8.67 -0.54 19.58
N LYS A 72 8.21 -1.76 19.25
CA LYS A 72 7.27 -2.01 18.17
C LYS A 72 5.96 -1.25 18.39
N GLU A 73 5.37 -1.31 19.58
CA GLU A 73 4.13 -0.60 19.91
C GLU A 73 4.34 0.92 19.84
N PHE A 74 5.48 1.43 20.30
CA PHE A 74 5.84 2.83 20.11
C PHE A 74 5.88 3.24 18.63
N LEU A 75 6.49 2.44 17.76
CA LEU A 75 6.52 2.70 16.32
C LEU A 75 5.13 2.66 15.69
N ILE A 76 4.28 1.72 16.11
CA ILE A 76 2.90 1.60 15.65
C ILE A 76 2.08 2.83 16.08
N ASN A 77 2.10 3.19 17.35
CA ASN A 77 1.38 4.34 17.88
C ASN A 77 1.83 5.65 17.25
N LYS A 78 3.12 5.79 16.95
CA LYS A 78 3.62 6.97 16.24
C LYS A 78 3.13 7.04 14.79
N LYS A 79 3.03 5.90 14.11
CA LYS A 79 2.65 5.83 12.69
C LYS A 79 1.14 5.84 12.48
N TYR A 80 0.38 5.31 13.43
CA TYR A 80 -1.05 5.05 13.32
C TYR A 80 -1.85 5.59 14.52
N GLY A 81 -1.29 6.52 15.30
CA GLY A 81 -1.94 7.06 16.50
C GLY A 81 -3.27 7.75 16.26
N ASP A 82 -3.53 8.17 15.02
CA ASP A 82 -4.80 8.76 14.60
C ASP A 82 -5.90 7.70 14.36
N PHE A 83 -5.56 6.41 14.35
CA PHE A 83 -6.52 5.32 14.15
C PHE A 83 -7.04 4.81 15.48
N LEU A 84 -8.37 4.57 15.54
CA LEU A 84 -8.95 3.74 16.58
C LEU A 84 -8.37 2.31 16.51
N PRO A 85 -8.20 1.62 17.64
CA PRO A 85 -7.63 0.26 17.68
C PRO A 85 -8.32 -0.73 16.73
N GLU A 86 -9.65 -0.66 16.63
CA GLU A 86 -10.46 -1.53 15.78
C GLU A 86 -10.15 -1.31 14.30
N ASN A 87 -9.97 -0.05 13.89
CA ASN A 87 -9.63 0.32 12.52
C ASN A 87 -8.20 -0.12 12.18
N LEU A 88 -7.28 0.02 13.12
CA LEU A 88 -5.91 -0.44 12.94
C LEU A 88 -5.84 -1.96 12.80
N ASN A 89 -6.59 -2.70 13.63
CA ASN A 89 -6.68 -4.15 13.56
C ASN A 89 -7.24 -4.62 12.20
N LEU A 90 -8.29 -3.97 11.71
CA LEU A 90 -8.85 -4.26 10.39
C LEU A 90 -7.82 -4.00 9.29
N LEU A 91 -7.14 -2.85 9.32
CA LEU A 91 -6.13 -2.48 8.33
C LEU A 91 -4.95 -3.46 8.31
N GLN A 92 -4.47 -3.87 9.49
CA GLN A 92 -3.41 -4.87 9.61
C GLN A 92 -3.85 -6.25 9.10
N SER A 93 -5.08 -6.66 9.41
CA SER A 93 -5.65 -7.93 8.92
C SER A 93 -5.72 -7.96 7.39
N ILE A 94 -6.21 -6.87 6.78
CA ILE A 94 -6.26 -6.71 5.31
C ILE A 94 -4.85 -6.75 4.73
N TYR A 95 -3.92 -5.97 5.28
CA TYR A 95 -2.54 -5.93 4.80
C TYR A 95 -1.88 -7.31 4.83
N ASN A 96 -2.00 -8.03 5.95
CA ASN A 96 -1.42 -9.36 6.10
C ASN A 96 -2.00 -10.35 5.09
N LYS A 97 -3.30 -10.29 4.82
CA LYS A 97 -3.94 -11.11 3.79
C LYS A 97 -3.38 -10.80 2.40
N ILE A 98 -3.33 -9.52 2.01
CA ILE A 98 -2.77 -9.09 0.72
C ILE A 98 -1.31 -9.53 0.58
N TYR A 99 -0.49 -9.28 1.60
CA TYR A 99 0.92 -9.64 1.59
C TYR A 99 1.12 -11.15 1.40
N ASN A 100 0.39 -11.97 2.15
CA ASN A 100 0.49 -13.43 2.07
C ASN A 100 -0.02 -13.96 0.73
N ASP A 101 -1.09 -13.39 0.18
CA ASP A 101 -1.63 -13.79 -1.12
C ASP A 101 -0.66 -13.44 -2.27
N MET A 102 -0.04 -12.26 -2.23
CA MET A 102 0.92 -11.81 -3.26
C MET A 102 2.29 -12.47 -3.14
N LYS A 103 2.66 -12.97 -1.94
CA LYS A 103 3.96 -13.61 -1.70
C LYS A 103 4.10 -14.88 -2.54
N GLY A 104 4.85 -14.79 -3.64
CA GLY A 104 5.22 -15.93 -4.48
C GLY A 104 4.17 -16.37 -5.50
N LYS A 105 3.09 -15.60 -5.73
CA LYS A 105 2.01 -15.97 -6.67
C LYS A 105 1.63 -14.81 -7.60
N ASN A 106 1.85 -14.98 -8.91
CA ASN A 106 1.41 -14.01 -9.94
C ASN A 106 -0.12 -14.09 -10.22
N LYS A 107 -0.79 -15.18 -9.81
CA LYS A 107 -2.20 -15.43 -10.13
C LYS A 107 -3.19 -14.43 -9.48
N VAL A 108 -2.81 -13.76 -8.40
CA VAL A 108 -3.68 -12.84 -7.65
C VAL A 108 -3.55 -11.37 -8.07
N ILE A 109 -2.59 -11.04 -8.94
CA ILE A 109 -2.29 -9.63 -9.32
C ILE A 109 -3.51 -8.94 -9.94
N ALA A 110 -4.31 -9.65 -10.75
CA ALA A 110 -5.49 -9.08 -11.39
C ALA A 110 -6.53 -8.57 -10.37
N ILE A 111 -6.76 -9.33 -9.29
CA ILE A 111 -7.70 -8.95 -8.22
C ILE A 111 -7.21 -7.69 -7.52
N TYR A 112 -5.91 -7.60 -7.22
CA TYR A 112 -5.37 -6.41 -6.56
C TYR A 112 -5.30 -5.19 -7.47
N LYS A 113 -5.08 -5.35 -8.78
CA LYS A 113 -5.25 -4.27 -9.75
C LYS A 113 -6.69 -3.77 -9.80
N PHE A 114 -7.67 -4.68 -9.70
CA PHE A 114 -9.08 -4.28 -9.61
C PHE A 114 -9.38 -3.54 -8.30
N ILE A 115 -8.91 -4.05 -7.16
CA ILE A 115 -9.10 -3.38 -5.86
C ILE A 115 -8.47 -1.98 -5.86
N ASP A 116 -7.24 -1.85 -6.36
CA ASP A 116 -6.58 -0.55 -6.51
C ASP A 116 -7.39 0.39 -7.42
N SER A 117 -7.87 -0.10 -8.57
CA SER A 117 -8.74 0.67 -9.45
C SER A 117 -10.06 1.07 -8.77
N ALA A 118 -10.66 0.18 -7.98
CA ALA A 118 -11.90 0.44 -7.26
C ALA A 118 -11.70 1.51 -6.19
N ILE A 119 -10.66 1.39 -5.35
CA ILE A 119 -10.36 2.36 -4.29
C ILE A 119 -10.14 3.76 -4.87
N ASN A 120 -9.40 3.86 -5.98
CA ASN A 120 -9.02 5.14 -6.55
C ASN A 120 -10.10 5.80 -7.43
N ASN A 121 -11.09 5.05 -7.91
CA ASN A 121 -12.06 5.57 -8.90
C ASN A 121 -13.53 5.31 -8.52
N TYR A 122 -13.81 4.75 -7.34
CA TYR A 122 -15.17 4.63 -6.83
C TYR A 122 -15.76 6.02 -6.60
N GLU A 123 -17.03 6.19 -6.97
CA GLU A 123 -17.78 7.46 -7.07
C GLU A 123 -17.32 8.44 -8.17
N GLU A 124 -16.04 8.45 -8.54
CA GLU A 124 -15.53 9.28 -9.63
C GLU A 124 -15.85 8.71 -11.02
N ASP A 125 -15.67 7.40 -11.21
CA ASP A 125 -16.06 6.68 -12.42
C ASP A 125 -17.45 6.09 -12.25
N LYS A 126 -18.43 6.69 -12.94
CA LYS A 126 -19.83 6.27 -12.89
C LYS A 126 -20.06 4.82 -13.33
N VAL A 127 -19.31 4.34 -14.33
CA VAL A 127 -19.47 2.99 -14.88
C VAL A 127 -18.91 1.96 -13.90
N LEU A 128 -17.69 2.18 -13.40
CA LEU A 128 -17.07 1.32 -12.40
C LEU A 128 -17.90 1.28 -11.10
N SER A 129 -18.35 2.43 -10.63
CA SER A 129 -19.20 2.53 -9.45
C SER A 129 -20.52 1.79 -9.63
N GLY A 130 -21.14 1.89 -10.80
CA GLY A 130 -22.34 1.13 -11.14
C GLY A 130 -22.11 -0.38 -11.09
N TYR A 131 -20.99 -0.85 -11.65
CA TYR A 131 -20.61 -2.27 -11.61
C TYR A 131 -20.33 -2.77 -10.18
N ILE A 132 -19.58 -2.00 -9.39
CA ILE A 132 -19.31 -2.33 -7.98
C ILE A 132 -20.62 -2.40 -7.19
N ASN A 133 -21.49 -1.40 -7.33
CA ASN A 133 -22.78 -1.38 -6.65
C ASN A 133 -23.65 -2.58 -7.04
N TYR A 134 -23.68 -2.97 -8.32
CA TYR A 134 -24.37 -4.19 -8.77
C TYR A 134 -23.90 -5.43 -8.00
N ILE A 135 -22.59 -5.63 -7.86
CA ILE A 135 -22.02 -6.76 -7.11
C ILE A 135 -22.36 -6.67 -5.62
N LEU A 136 -22.28 -5.48 -5.02
CA LEU A 136 -22.60 -5.29 -3.61
C LEU A 136 -24.07 -5.62 -3.29
N TYR A 137 -25.01 -5.18 -4.13
CA TYR A 137 -26.42 -5.53 -3.99
C TYR A 137 -26.66 -7.04 -4.11
N LEU A 138 -26.05 -7.68 -5.11
CA LEU A 138 -26.22 -9.12 -5.35
C LEU A 138 -25.73 -9.98 -4.18
N ASN A 139 -24.68 -9.53 -3.49
CA ASN A 139 -24.09 -10.24 -2.34
C ASN A 139 -24.69 -9.81 -0.99
N GLY A 140 -25.73 -8.97 -0.98
CA GLY A 140 -26.34 -8.47 0.26
C GLY A 140 -25.43 -7.55 1.08
N LEU A 141 -24.37 -7.00 0.47
CA LEU A 141 -23.44 -6.06 1.11
C LEU A 141 -23.94 -4.61 1.04
N LYS A 142 -25.02 -4.37 0.31
CA LYS A 142 -25.77 -3.11 0.24
C LYS A 142 -27.26 -3.43 0.20
N ASP A 143 -28.09 -2.67 0.93
CA ASP A 143 -29.52 -2.94 0.97
C ASP A 143 -30.19 -2.58 -0.35
N ILE A 144 -30.81 -3.56 -1.01
CA ILE A 144 -31.55 -3.40 -2.26
C ILE A 144 -32.68 -2.36 -2.15
N LYS A 145 -33.20 -2.10 -0.95
CA LYS A 145 -34.23 -1.08 -0.71
C LYS A 145 -33.69 0.35 -0.88
N GLU A 146 -32.40 0.55 -0.68
CA GLU A 146 -31.70 1.85 -0.82
C GLU A 146 -31.26 2.13 -2.27
N MET A 147 -31.59 1.26 -3.22
CA MET A 147 -31.17 1.39 -4.61
C MET A 147 -31.80 2.62 -5.29
N LYS A 148 -30.95 3.48 -5.88
CA LYS A 148 -31.36 4.66 -6.63
C LYS A 148 -31.94 4.27 -7.99
N ALA A 149 -32.75 5.16 -8.58
CA ALA A 149 -33.42 4.89 -9.86
C ALA A 149 -32.45 4.53 -11.01
N GLN A 150 -31.31 5.22 -11.10
CA GLN A 150 -30.29 4.91 -12.12
C GLN A 150 -29.62 3.55 -11.90
N GLU A 151 -29.41 3.16 -10.64
CA GLU A 151 -28.88 1.84 -10.29
C GLU A 151 -29.89 0.75 -10.63
N LYS A 152 -31.19 0.95 -10.35
CA LYS A 152 -32.26 0.01 -10.75
C LYS A 152 -32.27 -0.21 -12.26
N ALA A 153 -32.17 0.86 -13.04
CA ALA A 153 -32.10 0.78 -14.50
C ALA A 153 -30.91 -0.07 -14.95
N LEU A 154 -29.71 0.20 -14.42
CA LEU A 154 -28.50 -0.57 -14.72
C LEU A 154 -28.64 -2.05 -14.32
N VAL A 155 -29.00 -2.34 -13.08
CA VAL A 155 -29.12 -3.71 -12.54
C VAL A 155 -30.13 -4.53 -13.33
N SER A 156 -31.27 -3.95 -13.70
CA SER A 156 -32.31 -4.62 -14.50
C SER A 156 -31.84 -5.06 -15.89
N LYS A 157 -30.82 -4.39 -16.44
CA LYS A 157 -30.21 -4.74 -17.75
C LYS A 157 -29.00 -5.63 -17.59
N LEU A 158 -28.16 -5.38 -16.60
CA LEU A 158 -26.93 -6.13 -16.36
C LEU A 158 -27.22 -7.54 -15.83
N PHE A 159 -28.19 -7.71 -14.94
CA PHE A 159 -28.48 -9.01 -14.34
C PHE A 159 -28.86 -10.08 -15.38
N PRO A 160 -29.79 -9.85 -16.34
CA PRO A 160 -30.06 -10.83 -17.38
C PRO A 160 -28.86 -11.13 -18.28
N ILE A 161 -27.99 -10.16 -18.54
CA ILE A 161 -26.77 -10.37 -19.34
C ILE A 161 -25.81 -11.31 -18.59
N MET A 162 -25.57 -11.05 -17.30
CA MET A 162 -24.69 -11.89 -16.47
C MET A 162 -25.25 -13.30 -16.30
N LYS A 163 -26.57 -13.45 -16.15
CA LYS A 163 -27.23 -14.77 -16.12
C LYS A 163 -26.99 -15.54 -17.43
N LYS A 164 -27.16 -14.89 -18.58
CA LYS A 164 -26.85 -15.51 -19.88
C LYS A 164 -25.37 -15.85 -20.04
N TYR A 165 -24.46 -15.06 -19.46
CA TYR A 165 -23.03 -15.36 -19.46
C TYR A 165 -22.74 -16.66 -18.69
N GLU A 166 -23.30 -16.80 -17.49
CA GLU A 166 -23.20 -18.00 -16.66
C GLU A 166 -23.75 -19.24 -17.39
N GLU A 167 -24.89 -19.11 -18.05
CA GLU A 167 -25.53 -20.17 -18.84
C GLU A 167 -24.87 -20.40 -20.22
N SER A 168 -23.77 -19.72 -20.54
CA SER A 168 -23.11 -19.76 -21.86
C SER A 168 -24.02 -19.40 -23.05
N GLY A 169 -25.09 -18.64 -22.79
CA GLY A 169 -26.09 -18.22 -23.77
C GLY A 169 -25.80 -16.89 -24.47
N LEU A 170 -24.66 -16.24 -24.19
CA LEU A 170 -24.26 -15.01 -24.87
C LEU A 170 -23.67 -15.30 -26.25
N LYS A 171 -24.02 -14.44 -27.22
CA LYS A 171 -23.41 -14.41 -28.55
C LYS A 171 -22.56 -13.16 -28.67
N VAL A 172 -21.51 -13.24 -29.48
CA VAL A 172 -20.64 -12.09 -29.77
C VAL A 172 -21.45 -11.05 -30.54
N ASP A 173 -21.54 -9.85 -29.96
CA ASP A 173 -22.00 -8.66 -30.67
C ASP A 173 -20.77 -7.93 -31.24
N SER A 174 -20.60 -8.00 -32.55
CA SER A 174 -19.46 -7.40 -33.24
C SER A 174 -19.38 -5.88 -33.09
N LEU A 175 -20.53 -5.18 -33.01
CA LEU A 175 -20.55 -3.73 -32.87
C LEU A 175 -20.14 -3.34 -31.45
N GLY A 176 -20.78 -3.95 -30.45
CA GLY A 176 -20.43 -3.73 -29.04
C GLY A 176 -18.98 -4.08 -28.72
N LEU A 177 -18.44 -5.15 -29.33
CA LEU A 177 -17.03 -5.52 -29.17
C LEU A 177 -16.08 -4.48 -29.75
N LYS A 178 -16.40 -3.91 -30.92
CA LYS A 178 -15.61 -2.85 -31.55
C LYS A 178 -15.61 -1.57 -30.70
N GLU A 179 -16.76 -1.17 -30.19
CA GLU A 179 -16.88 -0.02 -29.28
C GLU A 179 -16.07 -0.24 -27.99
N PHE A 180 -16.12 -1.45 -27.44
CA PHE A 180 -15.31 -1.82 -26.28
C PHE A 180 -13.80 -1.69 -26.55
N TYR A 181 -13.30 -2.22 -27.68
CA TYR A 181 -11.89 -2.08 -28.04
C TYR A 181 -11.47 -0.63 -28.23
N THR A 182 -12.31 0.16 -28.91
CA THR A 182 -12.07 1.60 -29.09
C THR A 182 -11.93 2.29 -27.74
N ARG A 183 -12.85 2.02 -26.81
CA ARG A 183 -12.82 2.59 -25.48
C ARG A 183 -11.59 2.16 -24.68
N ALA A 184 -11.18 0.90 -24.79
CA ALA A 184 -9.99 0.39 -24.11
C ALA A 184 -8.72 1.11 -24.59
N ASP A 185 -8.59 1.33 -25.91
CA ASP A 185 -7.47 2.06 -26.50
C ASP A 185 -7.46 3.53 -26.10
N GLU A 186 -8.61 4.21 -26.08
CA GLU A 186 -8.73 5.57 -25.56
C GLU A 186 -8.22 5.70 -24.13
N ILE A 187 -8.64 4.77 -23.25
CA ILE A 187 -8.21 4.75 -21.84
C ILE A 187 -6.70 4.57 -21.75
N LYS A 188 -6.14 3.66 -22.56
CA LYS A 188 -4.69 3.41 -22.60
C LYS A 188 -3.93 4.67 -23.04
N GLN A 189 -4.35 5.31 -24.14
CA GLN A 189 -3.73 6.55 -24.63
C GLN A 189 -3.83 7.69 -23.61
N ASN A 190 -4.98 7.82 -22.93
CA ASN A 190 -5.16 8.84 -21.90
C ASN A 190 -4.22 8.61 -20.72
N ARG A 191 -4.03 7.36 -20.28
CA ARG A 191 -3.05 7.02 -19.24
C ARG A 191 -1.64 7.40 -19.66
N GLU A 192 -1.23 7.04 -20.87
CA GLU A 192 0.09 7.38 -21.42
C GLU A 192 0.32 8.90 -21.45
N LYS A 193 -0.67 9.68 -21.93
CA LYS A 193 -0.62 11.15 -21.93
C LYS A 193 -0.49 11.72 -20.51
N ARG A 194 -1.21 11.17 -19.53
CA ARG A 194 -1.10 11.58 -18.12
C ARG A 194 0.30 11.29 -17.57
N TYR A 195 0.85 10.11 -17.83
CA TYR A 195 2.22 9.77 -17.45
C TYR A 195 3.26 10.71 -18.05
N GLN A 196 3.16 11.01 -19.35
CA GLN A 196 4.07 11.95 -20.02
C GLN A 196 3.98 13.35 -19.42
N LYS A 197 2.76 13.84 -19.12
CA LYS A 197 2.55 15.13 -18.48
C LYS A 197 3.16 15.16 -17.07
N PHE A 198 3.00 14.09 -16.31
CA PHE A 198 3.62 13.94 -14.99
C PHE A 198 5.14 13.93 -15.08
N GLU A 199 5.71 13.12 -15.97
CA GLU A 199 7.16 13.03 -16.16
C GLU A 199 7.76 14.39 -16.53
N LYS A 200 7.11 15.13 -17.43
CA LYS A 200 7.51 16.49 -17.80
C LYS A 200 7.49 17.43 -16.60
N ALA A 201 6.40 17.45 -15.84
CA ALA A 201 6.26 18.30 -14.65
C ALA A 201 7.29 17.94 -13.56
N LEU A 202 7.59 16.65 -13.38
CA LEU A 202 8.62 16.20 -12.45
C LEU A 202 10.01 16.66 -12.89
N LYS A 203 10.36 16.49 -14.18
CA LYS A 203 11.64 16.96 -14.74
C LYS A 203 11.80 18.48 -14.57
N GLU A 204 10.78 19.26 -14.89
CA GLU A 204 10.80 20.72 -14.74
C GLU A 204 11.04 21.14 -13.27
N LYS A 205 10.35 20.51 -12.32
CA LYS A 205 10.55 20.80 -10.89
C LYS A 205 11.93 20.39 -10.40
N LEU A 206 12.44 19.23 -10.83
CA LEU A 206 13.79 18.77 -10.47
C LEU A 206 14.85 19.72 -11.03
N MET A 207 14.75 20.13 -12.29
CA MET A 207 15.67 21.10 -12.89
C MET A 207 15.64 22.44 -12.15
N LYS A 208 14.46 22.92 -11.77
CA LYS A 208 14.33 24.16 -11.00
C LYS A 208 15.03 24.06 -9.65
N GLU A 209 14.84 22.98 -8.90
CA GLU A 209 15.51 22.87 -7.59
C GLU A 209 17.01 22.63 -7.71
N LEU A 210 17.46 21.89 -8.74
CA LEU A 210 18.89 21.74 -9.04
C LEU A 210 19.55 23.04 -9.55
N SER A 211 18.77 23.98 -10.10
CA SER A 211 19.29 25.31 -10.46
C SER A 211 19.52 26.21 -9.24
N LEU A 212 18.93 25.86 -8.09
CA LEU A 212 19.03 26.60 -6.84
C LEU A 212 19.94 25.93 -5.80
N LYS A 213 20.27 24.66 -6.00
CA LYS A 213 21.09 23.83 -5.10
C LYS A 213 21.93 22.84 -5.91
N ASP A 214 23.20 22.71 -5.55
CA ASP A 214 24.10 21.75 -6.21
C ASP A 214 23.70 20.28 -5.94
N GLU A 215 23.03 19.99 -4.81
CA GLU A 215 22.53 18.66 -4.48
C GLU A 215 21.12 18.70 -3.86
N LEU A 216 20.32 17.67 -4.17
CA LEU A 216 19.00 17.46 -3.58
C LEU A 216 19.05 16.41 -2.48
N ASN A 217 18.58 16.76 -1.28
CA ASN A 217 18.45 15.80 -0.20
C ASN A 217 17.07 15.10 -0.22
N LYS A 218 16.88 14.11 0.67
CA LYS A 218 15.64 13.33 0.76
C LYS A 218 14.40 14.19 1.06
N GLU A 219 14.57 15.31 1.76
CA GLU A 219 13.49 16.21 2.13
C GLU A 219 13.07 17.11 0.97
N ASP A 220 14.03 17.56 0.16
CA ASP A 220 13.79 18.24 -1.11
C ASP A 220 12.98 17.35 -2.06
N LEU A 221 13.37 16.08 -2.21
CA LEU A 221 12.64 15.11 -3.04
C LEU A 221 11.21 14.86 -2.53
N LYS A 222 11.03 14.70 -1.22
CA LYS A 222 9.69 14.55 -0.62
C LYS A 222 8.82 15.76 -0.91
N ARG A 223 9.35 16.98 -0.78
CA ARG A 223 8.62 18.22 -1.07
C ARG A 223 8.23 18.30 -2.55
N ILE A 224 9.14 17.99 -3.47
CA ILE A 224 8.85 17.97 -4.91
C ILE A 224 7.73 16.98 -5.24
N LEU A 225 7.81 15.76 -4.67
CA LEU A 225 6.81 14.71 -4.87
C LEU A 225 5.46 15.05 -4.25
N ASN A 226 5.42 15.60 -3.04
CA ASN A 226 4.17 16.01 -2.38
C ASN A 226 3.47 17.16 -3.12
N ASN A 227 4.24 18.02 -3.79
CA ASN A 227 3.70 19.10 -4.61
C ASN A 227 3.24 18.61 -5.99
N LEU A 228 3.50 17.36 -6.35
CA LEU A 228 2.90 16.72 -7.52
C LEU A 228 1.64 16.01 -7.02
N ASP A 229 0.47 16.38 -7.55
CA ASP A 229 -0.79 15.73 -7.19
C ASP A 229 -0.80 14.29 -7.72
N LEU A 230 -0.25 13.37 -6.92
CA LEU A 230 -0.09 11.96 -7.26
C LEU A 230 -1.44 11.22 -7.37
N LYS A 231 -2.53 11.80 -6.84
CA LYS A 231 -3.87 11.20 -6.88
C LYS A 231 -4.47 11.16 -8.29
N LYS A 232 -3.86 11.83 -9.28
CA LYS A 232 -4.38 11.95 -10.66
C LYS A 232 -3.56 11.22 -11.73
N ILE A 233 -2.59 10.40 -11.34
CA ILE A 233 -1.79 9.56 -12.26
C ILE A 233 -2.55 8.25 -12.50
#